data_AF-A0A5N9DLE6-F1
#
_entry.id   AF-A0A5N9DLE6-F1
#
_cell.length_a   1.000
_cell.length_b   1.000
_cell.length_c   1.000
_cell.angle_alpha   90.00
_cell.angle_beta   90.00
_cell.angle_gamma   90.00
#
_symmetry.space_group_name_H-M   'P 1'
#
loop_
_entity.id
_entity.type
_entity.pdbx_description
1 polymer ?
#
loop_
_entity_poly.entity_id
_entity_poly.type
_entity_poly.pdbx_seq_one_letter_code
_entity_poly.pdbx_strand_id
1 'polypeptide(L)'
;MGATTGPLNEDLLDQLKKIDTPTIANALELMEIRPRTEGFMRPEIRSISAVTETHIGYAVTGVISARHKSPNALERRDYYEAIEAIPTPRMVVLHDLDYPATIGSYWGEIQGNIALGLGCVGAVTDGGVRDLKEAEEMGFP
;
A
#
# COMPACT_ATOMS: atom_id res chain seq x y z
N MET A 1 13.71 19.16 -9.55
CA MET A 1 14.01 18.24 -8.44
C MET A 1 14.75 17.05 -8.99
N GLY A 2 15.92 16.73 -8.43
CA GLY A 2 16.73 15.62 -8.92
C GLY A 2 15.95 14.32 -8.81
N ALA A 3 15.89 13.55 -9.90
CA ALA A 3 15.41 12.18 -9.84
C ALA A 3 16.18 11.46 -8.73
N THR A 4 15.47 10.86 -7.79
CA THR A 4 16.09 10.02 -6.78
C THR A 4 16.63 8.78 -7.49
N THR A 5 17.95 8.60 -7.50
CA THR A 5 18.63 7.47 -8.17
C THR A 5 18.63 6.20 -7.32
N GLY A 6 17.74 6.11 -6.33
CA GLY A 6 17.68 5.00 -5.38
C GLY A 6 16.76 5.29 -4.19
N PRO A 7 16.75 4.40 -3.18
CA PRO A 7 16.00 4.61 -1.94
C PRO A 7 16.41 5.90 -1.24
N LEU A 8 15.42 6.59 -0.66
CA LEU A 8 15.61 7.63 0.34
C LEU A 8 16.36 7.06 1.55
N ASN A 9 17.20 7.89 2.16
CA ASN A 9 17.85 7.52 3.42
C ASN A 9 16.83 7.46 4.58
N GLU A 10 17.21 6.77 5.66
CA GLU A 10 16.34 6.53 6.82
C GLU A 10 15.91 7.83 7.51
N ASP A 11 16.80 8.81 7.64
CA ASP A 11 16.49 10.09 8.28
C ASP A 11 15.37 10.84 7.54
N LEU A 12 15.41 10.86 6.21
CA LEU A 12 14.36 11.49 5.41
C LEU A 12 13.04 10.73 5.51
N LEU A 13 13.07 9.39 5.51
CA LEU A 13 11.87 8.58 5.72
C LEU A 13 11.23 8.88 7.08
N ASP A 14 12.03 8.99 8.13
CA ASP A 14 11.56 9.30 9.48
C ASP A 14 11.06 10.74 9.64
N GLN A 15 11.59 11.69 8.86
CA GLN A 15 11.02 13.03 8.76
C GLN A 15 9.66 13.01 8.06
N LEU A 16 9.53 12.28 6.94
CA LEU A 16 8.27 12.19 6.20
C LEU A 16 7.14 11.52 7.01
N LYS A 17 7.45 10.51 7.84
CA LYS A 17 6.47 9.88 8.77
C LYS A 17 5.82 10.86 9.76
N LYS A 18 6.43 12.02 10.00
CA LYS A 18 5.92 13.04 10.94
C LYS A 18 4.97 14.04 10.28
N ILE A 19 4.76 13.94 8.97
CA ILE A 19 3.97 14.88 8.18
C ILE A 19 2.70 14.16 7.71
N ASP A 20 1.53 14.74 7.96
CA ASP A 20 0.26 14.18 7.51
C ASP A 20 0.15 14.17 5.96
N THR A 21 -0.64 13.22 5.44
CA THR A 21 -0.78 13.02 3.99
C THR A 21 -1.37 14.24 3.25
N PRO A 22 -2.35 15.00 3.79
CA PRO A 22 -2.76 16.28 3.19
C PRO A 22 -1.62 17.30 3.08
N THR A 23 -0.79 17.45 4.11
CA THR A 23 0.35 18.38 4.08
C THR A 23 1.36 17.99 3.00
N ILE A 24 1.63 16.70 2.82
CA ILE A 24 2.45 16.19 1.71
C ILE A 24 1.81 16.53 0.36
N ALA A 25 0.51 16.28 0.17
CA ALA A 25 -0.20 16.60 -1.06
C ALA A 25 -0.13 18.10 -1.39
N ASN A 26 -0.42 18.96 -0.42
CA ASN A 26 -0.32 20.42 -0.56
C ASN A 26 1.09 20.85 -1.01
N ALA A 27 2.14 20.25 -0.46
CA ALA A 27 3.51 20.55 -0.86
C ALA A 27 3.78 20.15 -2.32
N LEU A 28 3.37 18.95 -2.74
CA LEU A 28 3.52 18.49 -4.13
C LEU A 28 2.78 19.41 -5.12
N GLU A 29 1.62 19.92 -4.74
CA GLU A 29 0.85 20.88 -5.54
C GLU A 29 1.52 22.25 -5.65
N LEU A 30 2.04 22.78 -4.54
CA LEU A 30 2.78 24.06 -4.51
C LEU A 30 4.08 24.00 -5.32
N MET A 31 4.70 22.82 -5.37
CA MET A 31 5.91 22.57 -6.14
C MET A 31 5.65 22.24 -7.61
N GLU A 32 4.37 22.23 -8.03
CA GLU A 32 3.93 21.94 -9.40
C GLU A 32 4.48 20.59 -9.94
N ILE A 33 4.66 19.60 -9.06
CA ILE A 33 5.17 18.27 -9.43
C ILE A 33 4.11 17.48 -10.20
N ARG A 34 2.83 17.70 -9.86
CA ARG A 34 1.68 17.01 -10.45
C ARG A 34 0.43 17.91 -10.48
N PRO A 35 -0.58 17.62 -11.32
CA PRO A 35 -1.86 18.32 -11.30
C PRO A 35 -2.55 18.19 -9.94
N ARG A 36 -3.25 19.26 -9.50
CA ARG A 36 -4.03 19.29 -8.25
C ARG A 36 -5.22 18.32 -8.21
N THR A 37 -5.52 17.70 -9.33
CA THR A 37 -6.60 16.73 -9.49
C THR A 37 -6.11 15.28 -9.46
N GLU A 38 -4.83 15.06 -9.16
CA GLU A 38 -4.21 13.74 -9.14
C GLU A 38 -3.34 13.55 -7.90
N GLY A 39 -3.10 12.29 -7.51
CA GLY A 39 -2.10 11.94 -6.48
C GLY A 39 -2.62 11.61 -5.12
N PHE A 40 -3.92 11.48 -5.04
CA PHE A 40 -4.65 11.00 -3.90
C PHE A 40 -5.51 9.82 -4.34
N MET A 41 -5.91 9.00 -3.37
CA MET A 41 -6.80 7.87 -3.59
C MET A 41 -8.24 8.35 -3.81
N ARG A 42 -9.05 7.52 -4.46
CA ARG A 42 -10.49 7.81 -4.57
C ARG A 42 -11.16 7.73 -3.18
N PRO A 43 -12.23 8.50 -2.91
CA PRO A 43 -12.88 8.57 -1.59
C PRO A 43 -13.45 7.25 -1.05
N GLU A 44 -13.62 6.25 -1.91
CA GLU A 44 -14.07 4.90 -1.55
C GLU A 44 -12.97 4.08 -0.87
N ILE A 45 -11.69 4.41 -1.11
CA ILE A 45 -10.57 3.78 -0.41
C ILE A 45 -10.41 4.51 0.93
N ARG A 46 -10.70 3.80 2.02
CA ARG A 46 -10.71 4.34 3.39
C ARG A 46 -9.95 3.42 4.30
N SER A 47 -9.39 4.00 5.37
CA SER A 47 -8.86 3.17 6.44
C SER A 47 -9.97 2.33 7.07
N ILE A 48 -9.66 1.06 7.28
CA ILE A 48 -10.53 0.08 7.96
C ILE A 48 -10.14 -0.09 9.43
N SER A 49 -9.00 0.46 9.84
CA SER A 49 -8.48 0.48 11.21
C SER A 49 -8.26 1.93 11.66
N ALA A 50 -8.13 2.14 12.97
CA ALA A 50 -7.73 3.43 13.50
C ALA A 50 -6.22 3.65 13.22
N VAL A 51 -5.90 4.61 12.37
CA VAL A 51 -4.51 4.98 12.07
C VAL A 51 -4.15 6.19 12.92
N THR A 52 -3.17 6.03 13.80
CA THR A 52 -2.72 7.09 14.73
C THR A 52 -1.43 7.77 14.29
N GLU A 53 -0.75 7.24 13.27
CA GLU A 53 0.51 7.75 12.72
C GLU A 53 0.52 7.74 11.18
N THR A 54 1.47 8.45 10.55
CA THR A 54 1.60 8.40 9.10
C THR A 54 2.51 7.25 8.69
N HIS A 55 1.99 6.33 7.89
CA HIS A 55 2.75 5.21 7.34
C HIS A 55 3.36 5.61 6.00
N ILE A 56 4.66 5.33 5.82
CA ILE A 56 5.39 5.55 4.57
C ILE A 56 6.06 4.26 4.12
N GLY A 57 5.99 3.97 2.82
CA GLY A 57 6.70 2.86 2.22
C GLY A 57 6.83 2.96 0.71
N TYR A 58 7.81 2.25 0.16
CA TYR A 58 7.94 2.05 -1.27
C TYR A 58 6.80 1.15 -1.76
N ALA A 59 6.12 1.58 -2.83
CA ALA A 59 4.96 0.87 -3.33
C ALA A 59 5.35 -0.49 -3.94
N VAL A 60 4.78 -1.56 -3.40
CA VAL A 60 4.73 -2.88 -4.03
C VAL A 60 3.39 -2.99 -4.75
N THR A 61 3.40 -2.80 -6.06
CA THR A 61 2.16 -2.72 -6.84
C THR A 61 1.78 -4.06 -7.46
N GLY A 62 0.48 -4.37 -7.49
CA GLY A 62 -0.03 -5.56 -8.17
C GLY A 62 -1.52 -5.46 -8.49
N VAL A 63 -2.02 -6.47 -9.19
CA VAL A 63 -3.45 -6.65 -9.46
C VAL A 63 -3.92 -8.01 -8.99
N ILE A 64 -5.15 -8.09 -8.51
CA ILE A 64 -5.80 -9.32 -8.03
C ILE A 64 -7.18 -9.49 -8.69
N SER A 65 -7.68 -10.71 -8.78
CA SER A 65 -9.07 -11.01 -9.15
C SER A 65 -9.49 -12.33 -8.52
N ALA A 66 -10.70 -12.37 -8.00
CA ALA A 66 -11.35 -13.58 -7.52
C ALA A 66 -12.25 -14.23 -8.59
N ARG A 67 -12.74 -13.45 -9.57
CA ARG A 67 -13.57 -13.97 -10.67
C ARG A 67 -12.77 -14.74 -11.71
N HIS A 68 -11.59 -14.24 -12.06
CA HIS A 68 -10.82 -14.76 -13.18
C HIS A 68 -9.36 -15.00 -12.81
N LYS A 69 -8.93 -16.27 -12.93
CA LYS A 69 -7.50 -16.59 -12.82
C LYS A 69 -6.77 -16.04 -14.04
N SER A 70 -5.81 -15.14 -13.81
CA SER A 70 -4.90 -14.68 -14.86
C SER A 70 -3.90 -15.80 -15.22
N PRO A 71 -3.56 -15.99 -16.51
CA PRO A 71 -2.46 -16.88 -16.91
C PRO A 71 -1.09 -16.38 -16.40
N ASN A 72 -0.99 -15.09 -16.09
CA ASN A 72 0.21 -14.45 -15.52
C ASN A 72 0.11 -14.26 -14.00
N ALA A 73 -0.84 -14.95 -13.34
CA ALA A 73 -0.93 -14.89 -11.88
C ALA A 73 0.36 -15.45 -11.27
N LEU A 74 0.98 -14.69 -10.37
CA LEU A 74 2.17 -15.14 -9.66
C LEU A 74 1.81 -16.31 -8.73
N GLU A 75 2.68 -17.31 -8.72
CA GLU A 75 2.65 -18.31 -7.66
C GLU A 75 3.12 -17.66 -6.34
N ARG A 76 2.79 -18.27 -5.20
CA ARG A 76 3.05 -17.66 -3.88
C ARG A 76 4.51 -17.25 -3.69
N ARG A 77 5.43 -18.11 -4.12
CA ARG A 77 6.87 -17.85 -4.00
C ARG A 77 7.28 -16.62 -4.80
N ASP A 78 6.86 -16.54 -6.06
CA ASP A 78 7.21 -15.43 -6.96
C ASP A 78 6.61 -14.11 -6.47
N TYR A 79 5.42 -14.18 -5.85
CA TYR A 79 4.81 -13.02 -5.18
C TYR A 79 5.66 -12.53 -4.01
N TYR A 80 6.18 -13.42 -3.16
CA TYR A 80 7.06 -13.01 -2.05
C TYR A 80 8.39 -12.45 -2.55
N GLU A 81 9.01 -13.09 -3.55
CA GLU A 81 10.24 -12.60 -4.18
C GLU A 81 10.02 -11.20 -4.81
N ALA A 82 8.84 -10.95 -5.40
CA ALA A 82 8.47 -9.64 -5.94
C ALA A 82 8.32 -8.56 -4.85
N ILE A 83 7.81 -8.92 -3.66
CA ILE A 83 7.77 -7.99 -2.51
C ILE A 83 9.19 -7.68 -2.03
N GLU A 84 10.02 -8.71 -1.85
CA GLU A 84 11.38 -8.56 -1.31
C GLU A 84 12.30 -7.75 -2.24
N ALA A 85 12.05 -7.79 -3.55
CA ALA A 85 12.78 -7.00 -4.54
C ALA A 85 12.61 -5.47 -4.37
N ILE A 86 11.57 -5.02 -3.65
CA ILE A 86 11.34 -3.61 -3.34
C ILE A 86 12.08 -3.23 -2.04
N PRO A 87 12.68 -2.04 -1.90
CA PRO A 87 13.33 -1.60 -0.65
C PRO A 87 12.36 -1.48 0.53
N THR A 88 12.87 -1.66 1.76
CA THR A 88 12.14 -1.33 3.00
C THR A 88 12.16 0.18 3.31
N PRO A 89 11.16 0.72 4.02
CA PRO A 89 9.87 0.12 4.38
C PRO A 89 8.96 -0.03 3.15
N ARG A 90 8.12 -1.08 3.08
CA ARG A 90 7.27 -1.39 1.92
C ARG A 90 5.81 -1.06 2.18
N MET A 91 5.07 -0.62 1.17
CA MET A 91 3.61 -0.49 1.22
C MET A 91 3.00 -1.31 0.10
N VAL A 92 2.17 -2.29 0.41
CA VAL A 92 1.52 -3.06 -0.65
C VAL A 92 0.37 -2.23 -1.23
N VAL A 93 0.26 -2.16 -2.56
CA VAL A 93 -0.78 -1.42 -3.26
C VAL A 93 -1.38 -2.33 -4.33
N LEU A 94 -2.55 -2.92 -4.03
CA LEU A 94 -3.22 -3.85 -4.93
C LEU A 94 -4.50 -3.27 -5.51
N HIS A 95 -4.61 -3.29 -6.83
CA HIS A 95 -5.87 -3.04 -7.51
C HIS A 95 -6.66 -4.34 -7.71
N ASP A 96 -7.87 -4.41 -7.19
CA ASP A 96 -8.77 -5.53 -7.42
C ASP A 96 -9.55 -5.31 -8.72
N LEU A 97 -9.31 -6.18 -9.69
CA LEU A 97 -9.94 -6.12 -11.01
C LEU A 97 -11.45 -6.42 -10.94
N ASP A 98 -11.95 -6.94 -9.81
CA ASP A 98 -13.37 -7.16 -9.59
C ASP A 98 -14.07 -5.89 -9.04
N TYR A 99 -13.35 -4.81 -8.73
CA TYR A 99 -13.93 -3.51 -8.32
C TYR A 99 -14.89 -2.94 -9.38
N PRO A 100 -16.03 -2.32 -9.00
CA PRO A 100 -16.51 -2.07 -7.62
C PRO A 100 -17.31 -3.24 -7.02
N ALA A 101 -17.57 -4.29 -7.79
CA ALA A 101 -18.35 -5.45 -7.37
C ALA A 101 -17.44 -6.59 -6.90
N THR A 102 -16.56 -6.27 -5.95
CA THR A 102 -15.59 -7.19 -5.36
C THR A 102 -16.33 -8.38 -4.72
N ILE A 103 -15.84 -9.59 -4.95
CA ILE A 103 -16.46 -10.82 -4.43
C ILE A 103 -15.54 -11.62 -3.51
N GLY A 104 -14.24 -11.37 -3.60
CA GLY A 104 -13.22 -12.03 -2.80
C GLY A 104 -12.48 -11.04 -1.94
N SER A 105 -11.80 -11.57 -0.93
CA SER A 105 -10.90 -10.82 -0.08
C SER A 105 -9.52 -11.47 -0.15
N TYR A 106 -8.58 -10.81 -0.82
CA TYR A 106 -7.19 -11.25 -0.80
C TYR A 106 -6.54 -10.91 0.55
N TRP A 107 -6.94 -9.79 1.15
CA TRP A 107 -6.44 -9.33 2.43
C TRP A 107 -7.21 -9.93 3.62
N GLY A 108 -6.46 -10.28 4.65
CA GLY A 108 -6.91 -10.87 5.91
C GLY A 108 -5.70 -11.26 6.76
N GLU A 109 -5.93 -11.91 7.90
CA GLU A 109 -4.90 -12.18 8.93
C GLU A 109 -3.62 -12.79 8.34
N ILE A 110 -3.75 -13.81 7.50
CA ILE A 110 -2.60 -14.55 6.93
C ILE A 110 -1.76 -13.62 6.05
N GLN A 111 -2.39 -12.89 5.14
CA GLN A 111 -1.68 -12.02 4.21
C GLN A 111 -1.09 -10.79 4.91
N GLY A 112 -1.77 -10.27 5.94
CA GLY A 112 -1.23 -9.22 6.82
C GLY A 112 0.04 -9.67 7.53
N ASN A 113 0.02 -10.83 8.19
CA ASN A 113 1.20 -11.37 8.89
C ASN A 113 2.37 -11.65 7.94
N ILE A 114 2.09 -12.19 6.75
CA ILE A 114 3.12 -12.41 5.73
C ILE A 114 3.73 -11.07 5.29
N ALA A 115 2.89 -10.08 4.96
CA ALA A 115 3.36 -8.77 4.53
C ALA A 115 4.20 -8.10 5.63
N LEU A 116 3.75 -8.16 6.89
CA LEU A 116 4.48 -7.65 8.05
C LEU A 116 5.86 -8.34 8.19
N GLY A 117 5.90 -9.67 8.07
CA GLY A 117 7.14 -10.46 8.09
C GLY A 117 8.10 -10.14 6.95
N LEU A 118 7.57 -9.69 5.81
CA LEU A 118 8.33 -9.21 4.65
C LEU A 118 8.66 -7.70 4.72
N GLY A 119 8.48 -7.06 5.88
CA GLY A 119 8.85 -5.64 6.08
C GLY A 119 7.89 -4.64 5.41
N CYS A 120 6.66 -5.06 5.12
CA CYS A 120 5.60 -4.13 4.75
C CYS A 120 5.06 -3.42 6.01
N VAL A 121 4.69 -2.16 5.84
CA VAL A 121 4.19 -1.27 6.90
C VAL A 121 2.70 -0.96 6.74
N GLY A 122 2.03 -1.60 5.79
CA GLY A 122 0.61 -1.45 5.51
C GLY A 122 0.23 -1.91 4.11
N ALA A 123 -1.07 -1.92 3.85
CA ALA A 123 -1.63 -2.24 2.55
C ALA A 123 -2.73 -1.26 2.11
N VAL A 124 -2.76 -0.97 0.83
CA VAL A 124 -3.79 -0.18 0.16
C VAL A 124 -4.44 -1.04 -0.90
N THR A 125 -5.77 -1.11 -0.89
CA THR A 125 -6.52 -1.81 -1.94
C THR A 125 -7.90 -1.19 -2.15
N ASP A 126 -8.43 -1.32 -3.36
CA ASP A 126 -9.86 -1.16 -3.65
C ASP A 126 -10.61 -2.51 -3.66
N GLY A 127 -9.94 -3.59 -3.25
CA GLY A 127 -10.50 -4.92 -3.05
C GLY A 127 -11.21 -5.12 -1.71
N GLY A 128 -11.70 -6.34 -1.49
CA GLY A 128 -12.22 -6.76 -0.20
C GLY A 128 -11.12 -6.97 0.86
N VAL A 129 -11.45 -6.65 2.12
CA VAL A 129 -10.64 -6.98 3.31
C VAL A 129 -11.51 -7.73 4.33
N ARG A 130 -10.94 -8.77 4.96
CA ARG A 130 -11.58 -9.56 6.03
C ARG A 130 -10.67 -9.65 7.25
N ASP A 131 -11.13 -10.34 8.29
CA ASP A 131 -10.38 -10.59 9.54
C ASP A 131 -9.94 -9.25 10.21
N LEU A 132 -10.88 -8.30 10.28
CA LEU A 132 -10.60 -6.90 10.69
C LEU A 132 -10.12 -6.80 12.14
N LYS A 133 -10.59 -7.69 13.01
CA LYS A 133 -10.18 -7.71 14.41
C LYS A 133 -8.71 -8.12 14.53
N GLU A 134 -8.33 -9.16 13.80
CA GLU A 134 -6.96 -9.66 13.75
C GLU A 134 -6.03 -8.63 13.10
N ALA A 135 -6.50 -7.92 12.06
CA ALA A 135 -5.76 -6.82 11.45
C ALA A 135 -5.52 -5.65 12.43
N GLU A 136 -6.53 -5.29 13.23
CA GLU A 136 -6.40 -4.27 14.28
C GLU A 136 -5.42 -4.69 15.38
N GLU A 137 -5.52 -5.92 15.89
CA GLU A 137 -4.60 -6.47 16.91
C GLU A 137 -3.15 -6.56 16.41
N MET A 138 -2.96 -6.81 15.11
CA MET A 138 -1.65 -6.86 14.46
C MET A 138 -0.99 -5.48 14.32
N GLY A 139 -1.78 -4.39 14.32
CA GLY A 139 -1.29 -3.05 14.05
C GLY A 139 -0.82 -2.86 12.60
N PHE A 140 -1.38 -3.62 11.65
CA PHE A 140 -1.06 -3.51 10.22
C PHE A 140 -2.17 -2.72 9.51
N PRO A 141 -1.91 -1.46 9.11
CA PRO A 141 -2.92 -0.57 8.54
C PRO A 141 -3.26 -0.86 7.08
#